data_AF-A0A151M7Q3-F1
#
_entry.id   AF-A0A151M7Q3-F1
#
_cell.length_a   1.000
_cell.length_b   1.000
_cell.length_c   1.000
_cell.angle_alpha   90.00
_cell.angle_beta   90.00
_cell.angle_gamma   90.00
#
_symmetry.space_group_name_H-M   'P 1'
#
loop_
_entity.id
_entity.type
_entity.pdbx_description
1 polymer ?
#
loop_
_entity_poly.entity_id
_entity_poly.type
_entity_poly.pdbx_seq_one_letter_code
_entity_poly.pdbx_strand_id
1 'polypeptide(L)'
;MIWATLQELLIQLYPYLEQPTSTMWLSIPMDTQLAVAMFKLATPTSLHHVGHPFGLGKLITKKAILEVCGTLQDMLGHTVLRVHDLLEVMMEFCTLGFPSVIVNH
;
A
#
# COMPACT_ATOMS: atom_id res chain seq x y z
N MET A 1 19.93 1.28 -9.75
CA MET A 1 18.59 1.42 -10.35
C MET A 1 17.48 1.33 -9.30
N ILE A 2 17.43 0.29 -8.45
CA ILE A 2 16.38 0.09 -7.41
C ILE A 2 16.27 1.26 -6.40
N TRP A 3 17.38 1.91 -6.06
CA TRP A 3 17.38 3.05 -5.14
C TRP A 3 16.59 4.26 -5.69
N ALA A 4 16.77 4.59 -6.96
CA ALA A 4 16.10 5.72 -7.60
C ALA A 4 14.58 5.52 -7.64
N THR A 5 14.11 4.31 -7.98
CA THR A 5 12.69 3.96 -8.00
C THR A 5 12.04 4.00 -6.62
N LEU A 6 12.78 3.62 -5.57
CA LEU A 6 12.29 3.68 -4.19
C LEU A 6 12.20 5.13 -3.69
N GLN A 7 13.16 5.96 -4.10
CA GLN A 7 13.21 7.37 -3.75
C GLN A 7 12.09 8.18 -4.45
N GLU A 8 11.79 7.87 -5.72
CA GLU A 8 10.64 8.45 -6.43
C GLU A 8 9.30 8.04 -5.81
N LEU A 9 9.18 6.78 -5.39
CA LEU A 9 7.99 6.27 -4.70
C LEU A 9 7.79 6.98 -3.35
N LEU A 10 8.86 7.20 -2.58
CA LEU A 10 8.83 7.98 -1.33
C LEU A 10 8.29 9.40 -1.56
N ILE A 11 8.79 10.09 -2.59
CA ILE A 11 8.37 11.45 -2.92
C ILE A 11 6.87 11.50 -3.25
N GLN A 12 6.36 10.50 -3.97
CA GLN A 12 4.93 10.42 -4.32
C GLN A 12 4.04 10.07 -3.12
N LEU A 13 4.52 9.22 -2.21
CA LEU A 13 3.78 8.77 -1.02
C LEU A 13 3.74 9.80 0.10
N TYR A 14 4.76 10.65 0.19
CA TYR A 14 4.92 11.67 1.23
C TYR A 14 3.63 12.47 1.55
N PRO A 15 2.94 13.10 0.58
CA PRO A 15 1.76 13.90 0.87
C PRO A 15 0.55 13.10 1.38
N TYR A 16 0.49 11.80 1.12
CA TYR A 16 -0.62 10.94 1.55
C TYR A 16 -0.39 10.35 2.93
N LEU A 17 0.87 10.08 3.29
CA LEU A 17 1.26 9.55 4.60
C LEU A 17 1.44 10.65 5.65
N GLU A 18 1.64 11.92 5.23
CA GLU A 18 1.64 13.09 6.14
C GLU A 18 0.25 13.54 6.60
N GLN A 19 -0.84 12.96 6.09
CA GLN A 19 -2.16 13.29 6.61
C GLN A 19 -2.22 12.89 8.09
N PRO A 20 -2.61 13.80 9.02
CA PRO A 20 -2.68 13.48 10.43
C PRO A 20 -3.70 12.37 10.69
N THR A 21 -3.25 11.13 10.74
CA THR A 21 -4.06 10.03 11.24
C THR A 21 -4.17 10.23 12.74
N SER A 22 -5.29 10.86 13.13
CA SER A 22 -5.70 11.05 14.51
C SER A 22 -5.38 9.81 15.35
N THR A 23 -4.85 10.04 16.55
CA THR A 23 -4.54 9.09 17.65
C THR A 23 -3.07 8.70 17.89
N MET A 24 -2.31 9.65 18.46
CA MET A 24 -1.59 9.57 19.75
C MET A 24 -0.56 8.44 20.02
N TRP A 25 -0.27 7.52 19.10
CA TRP A 25 0.71 6.45 19.33
C TRP A 25 1.91 6.61 18.42
N LEU A 26 3.01 7.09 19.01
CA LEU A 26 4.40 7.07 18.54
C LEU A 26 4.54 7.19 17.01
N SER A 27 4.84 8.39 16.52
CA SER A 27 5.06 8.64 15.09
C SER A 27 6.25 7.80 14.59
N ILE A 28 5.99 6.60 14.09
CA ILE A 28 6.97 5.82 13.36
C ILE A 28 7.40 6.70 12.18
N PRO A 29 8.71 6.95 11.98
CA PRO A 29 9.18 7.71 10.83
C PRO A 29 8.64 7.10 9.53
N MET A 30 8.25 7.95 8.58
CA MET A 30 7.67 7.52 7.30
C MET A 30 8.59 6.51 6.57
N ASP A 31 9.89 6.77 6.57
CA ASP A 31 10.90 5.88 5.97
C ASP A 31 10.86 4.47 6.59
N THR A 32 10.65 4.39 7.90
CA THR A 32 10.52 3.12 8.62
C THR A 32 9.21 2.43 8.27
N GLN A 33 8.10 3.16 8.14
CA GLN A 33 6.83 2.58 7.71
C GLN A 33 6.94 1.98 6.30
N LEU A 34 7.55 2.72 5.36
CA LEU A 34 7.76 2.24 4.00
C LEU A 34 8.70 1.04 3.98
N ALA A 35 9.84 1.08 4.69
CA ALA A 35 10.78 -0.02 4.73
C ALA A 35 10.12 -1.31 5.26
N VAL A 36 9.29 -1.19 6.31
CA VAL A 36 8.52 -2.31 6.88
C VAL A 36 7.51 -2.87 5.88
N ALA A 37 6.75 -1.99 5.21
CA ALA A 37 5.77 -2.39 4.21
C ALA A 37 6.43 -3.07 3.00
N MET A 38 7.51 -2.49 2.48
CA MET A 38 8.28 -3.05 1.37
C MET A 38 8.91 -4.39 1.71
N PHE A 39 9.47 -4.55 2.91
CA PHE A 39 9.97 -5.84 3.38
C PHE A 39 8.83 -6.87 3.46
N LYS A 40 7.65 -6.47 3.98
CA LYS A 40 6.50 -7.37 3.99
C LYS A 40 6.06 -7.79 2.59
N LEU A 41 6.05 -6.88 1.63
CA LEU A 41 5.64 -7.15 0.24
C LEU A 41 6.69 -7.98 -0.51
N ALA A 42 7.97 -7.78 -0.23
CA ALA A 42 9.06 -8.50 -0.85
C ALA A 42 9.25 -9.93 -0.31
N THR A 43 8.68 -10.26 0.87
CA THR A 43 8.92 -11.54 1.54
C THR A 43 7.65 -12.19 2.11
N PRO A 44 7.52 -13.53 2.03
CA PRO A 44 6.37 -14.24 2.58
C PRO A 44 6.43 -14.41 4.11
N THR A 45 7.23 -13.61 4.81
CA THR A 45 7.53 -13.80 6.24
C THR A 45 6.42 -13.28 7.16
N SER A 46 6.41 -13.77 8.41
CA SER A 46 5.40 -13.36 9.41
C SER A 46 5.62 -11.92 9.89
N LEU A 47 4.57 -11.25 10.36
CA LEU A 47 4.65 -9.87 10.88
C LEU A 47 5.67 -9.70 12.01
N HIS A 48 5.88 -10.75 12.82
CA HIS A 48 6.91 -10.74 13.86
C HIS A 48 8.31 -10.64 13.23
N HIS A 49 8.57 -11.43 12.19
CA HIS A 49 9.86 -11.43 11.51
C HIS A 49 10.10 -10.13 10.73
N VAL A 50 9.05 -9.54 10.16
CA VAL A 50 9.12 -8.24 9.50
C VAL A 50 9.40 -7.11 10.51
N GLY A 51 8.74 -7.11 11.67
CA GLY A 51 8.89 -6.04 12.67
C GLY A 51 10.19 -6.08 13.47
N HIS A 52 10.74 -7.28 13.68
CA HIS A 52 11.91 -7.49 14.54
C HIS A 52 13.13 -6.63 14.16
N PRO A 53 13.56 -6.53 12.88
CA PRO A 53 14.69 -5.68 12.48
C PRO A 53 14.49 -4.18 12.76
N PHE A 54 13.24 -3.74 12.91
CA PHE A 54 12.88 -2.35 13.14
C PHE A 54 12.48 -2.08 14.60
N GLY A 55 12.60 -3.07 15.49
CA GLY A 55 12.16 -2.95 16.89
C GLY A 55 10.65 -2.77 17.07
N LEU A 56 9.85 -3.12 16.05
CA LEU A 56 8.41 -2.91 16.06
C LEU A 56 7.67 -4.15 16.56
N GLY A 57 6.74 -3.93 17.51
CA GLY A 57 5.79 -4.95 17.92
C GLY A 57 4.80 -5.29 16.81
N LYS A 58 4.27 -6.52 16.80
CA LYS A 58 3.37 -7.05 15.76
C LYS A 58 2.20 -6.11 15.38
N LEU A 59 1.59 -5.44 16.35
CA LEU A 59 0.48 -4.49 16.12
C LEU A 59 0.96 -3.26 15.32
N ILE A 60 2.10 -2.73 15.72
CA ILE A 60 2.73 -1.55 15.11
C ILE A 60 3.18 -1.89 13.68
N THR A 61 3.81 -3.04 13.49
CA THR A 61 4.17 -3.56 12.15
C THR A 61 2.95 -3.69 11.25
N LYS A 62 1.85 -4.28 11.75
CA LYS A 62 0.61 -4.44 10.97
C LYS A 62 0.05 -3.07 10.55
N LYS A 63 0.01 -2.10 11.47
CA LYS A 63 -0.49 -0.76 11.19
C LYS A 63 0.33 -0.09 10.09
N ALA A 64 1.66 -0.08 10.21
CA ALA A 64 2.55 0.50 9.20
C ALA A 64 2.36 -0.13 7.81
N ILE A 65 2.20 -1.45 7.74
CA ILE A 65 1.92 -2.14 6.46
C ILE A 65 0.58 -1.69 5.88
N LEU A 66 -0.48 -1.64 6.69
CA LEU A 66 -1.81 -1.26 6.22
C LEU A 66 -1.88 0.20 5.77
N GLU A 67 -1.20 1.10 6.47
CA GLU A 67 -1.15 2.53 6.14
C GLU A 67 -0.47 2.73 4.77
N VAL A 68 0.73 2.18 4.59
CA VAL A 68 1.45 2.28 3.31
C VAL A 68 0.72 1.57 2.18
N CYS A 69 0.20 0.35 2.40
CA CYS A 69 -0.53 -0.37 1.37
C CYS A 69 -1.84 0.32 0.99
N GLY A 70 -2.58 0.88 1.95
CA GLY A 70 -3.78 1.65 1.70
C GLY A 70 -3.49 2.90 0.88
N THR A 71 -2.46 3.65 1.25
CA THR A 71 -2.01 4.81 0.49
C THR A 71 -1.56 4.45 -0.93
N LEU A 72 -0.82 3.35 -1.09
CA LEU A 72 -0.45 2.86 -2.42
C LEU A 72 -1.69 2.50 -3.24
N GLN A 73 -2.69 1.87 -2.61
CA GLN A 73 -3.97 1.57 -3.26
C GLN A 73 -4.73 2.83 -3.65
N ASP A 74 -4.73 3.88 -2.84
CA ASP A 74 -5.39 5.14 -3.18
C ASP A 74 -4.67 5.82 -4.36
N MET A 75 -3.33 5.89 -4.33
CA MET A 75 -2.52 6.48 -5.39
C MET A 75 -2.62 5.71 -6.72
N LEU A 76 -2.44 4.37 -6.67
CA LEU A 76 -2.52 3.49 -7.82
C LEU A 76 -3.95 3.31 -8.28
N GLY A 77 -4.92 3.25 -7.38
CA GLY A 77 -6.34 3.14 -7.70
C GLY A 77 -6.76 4.30 -8.60
N HIS A 78 -6.45 5.53 -8.20
CA HIS A 78 -6.74 6.71 -9.02
C HIS A 78 -5.94 6.80 -10.31
N THR A 79 -4.82 6.09 -10.45
CA THR A 79 -3.99 6.11 -11.67
C THR A 79 -4.37 4.99 -12.62
N VAL A 80 -4.46 3.75 -12.13
CA VAL A 80 -4.80 2.54 -12.88
C VAL A 80 -6.28 2.53 -13.28
N LEU A 81 -7.22 2.90 -12.40
CA LEU A 81 -8.65 3.05 -12.75
C LEU A 81 -8.94 4.28 -13.62
N ARG A 82 -7.95 5.16 -13.80
CA ARG A 82 -8.06 6.33 -14.70
C ARG A 82 -7.40 6.06 -16.05
N VAL A 83 -6.41 5.17 -16.09
CA VAL A 83 -5.74 4.70 -17.32
C VAL A 83 -6.62 3.69 -18.06
N HIS A 84 -7.34 2.84 -17.33
CA HIS A 84 -8.37 2.01 -17.90
C HIS A 84 -9.74 2.56 -17.52
N ASP A 85 -10.58 2.86 -18.51
CA ASP A 85 -12.00 3.06 -18.24
C ASP A 85 -12.50 1.84 -17.43
N LEU A 86 -13.11 2.08 -16.28
CA LEU A 86 -13.62 1.03 -15.40
C LEU A 86 -14.50 0.06 -16.20
N LEU A 87 -15.24 0.59 -17.17
CA LEU A 87 -16.08 -0.18 -18.07
C LEU A 87 -15.28 -1.12 -18.97
N GLU A 88 -14.14 -0.68 -19.48
CA GLU A 88 -13.26 -1.44 -20.38
C GLU A 88 -12.60 -2.60 -19.63
N VAL A 89 -12.09 -2.35 -18.42
CA VAL A 89 -11.55 -3.41 -17.56
C VAL A 89 -12.64 -4.42 -17.18
N MET A 90 -13.82 -3.95 -16.77
CA MET A 90 -14.93 -4.85 -16.45
C MET A 90 -15.33 -5.72 -17.65
N MET A 91 -15.38 -5.13 -18.85
CA MET A 91 -15.65 -5.85 -20.09
C MET A 91 -14.57 -6.89 -20.40
N GLU A 92 -13.30 -6.58 -20.19
CA GLU A 92 -12.17 -7.48 -20.43
C GLU A 92 -12.13 -8.65 -19.43
N PHE A 93 -12.49 -8.41 -18.16
CA PHE A 93 -12.70 -9.50 -17.19
C PHE A 93 -13.85 -10.43 -17.60
N CYS A 94 -14.94 -9.88 -18.17
CA CYS A 94 -16.04 -10.67 -18.70
C CYS A 94 -15.64 -11.49 -19.93
N THR A 95 -14.83 -10.94 -20.85
CA THR A 95 -14.33 -11.69 -22.02
C THR A 95 -13.35 -12.80 -21.61
N LEU A 96 -12.63 -12.62 -20.50
CA LEU A 96 -11.77 -13.65 -19.89
C LEU A 96 -12.54 -14.68 -19.05
N GLY A 97 -13.87 -14.58 -18.95
CA GLY A 97 -14.72 -15.55 -18.26
C GLY A 97 -14.79 -15.38 -16.74
N PHE A 98 -14.29 -14.26 -16.20
CA PHE A 98 -14.51 -13.91 -14.80
C PHE A 98 -15.92 -13.34 -14.61
N PRO A 99 -16.67 -13.76 -13.58
CA PRO A 99 -17.99 -13.21 -13.32
C PRO A 99 -17.87 -11.74 -12.87
N SER A 100 -18.53 -10.82 -13.58
CA SER A 100 -18.65 -9.42 -13.16
C SER A 100 -19.33 -9.34 -11.80
N VAL A 101 -18.66 -8.76 -10.81
CA VAL A 101 -19.29 -8.48 -9.50
C VAL A 101 -20.30 -7.36 -9.70
N ILE A 102 -21.59 -7.69 -9.63
CA ILE A 102 -22.69 -6.72 -9.61
C ILE A 102 -22.63 -6.00 -8.25
N VAL A 103 -22.22 -4.73 -8.24
CA VAL A 103 -22.42 -3.86 -7.07
C VAL A 103 -23.88 -3.42 -7.10
N ASN A 104 -24.72 -4.06 -6.29
CA ASN A 104 -26.09 -3.60 -6.06
C ASN A 104 -26.05 -2.28 -5.30
N HIS A 105 -26.80 -1.31 -5.82
CA HIS A 105 -26.95 0.05 -5.30
C HIS A 105 -27.94 0.12 -4.14
#